data_AF-A0A254UT39-F1
#
_entry.id   AF-A0A254UT39-F1
#
_cell.length_a   1.000
_cell.length_b   1.000
_cell.length_c   1.000
_cell.angle_alpha   90.00
_cell.angle_beta   90.00
_cell.angle_gamma   90.00
#
_symmetry.space_group_name_H-M   'P 1'
#
loop_
_entity.id
_entity.type
_entity.pdbx_description
1 polymer ?
#
loop_
_entity_poly.entity_id
_entity_poly.type
_entity_poly.pdbx_seq_one_letter_code
_entity_poly.pdbx_strand_id
1 'polypeptide(L)'
;MLVPNMIPSGNTHRIILSSPEQKTPDIDRIQDIAADATGALRLALQSASDLSQGIAEDIRTELTALERRLERRDTIGDGARAEIALCIERLGVFLPDDTVEVFRDELRVALNHSERVADLIAADQEVRRLRWLGK
;
A
#
# COMPACT_ATOMS: atom_id res chain seq x y z
N MET A 1 47.01 -41.49 -41.76
CA MET A 1 47.13 -41.53 -40.29
C MET A 1 46.23 -40.42 -39.75
N LEU A 2 45.07 -40.77 -39.21
CA LEU A 2 44.00 -39.87 -38.75
C LEU A 2 43.79 -40.17 -37.27
N VAL A 3 43.96 -39.16 -36.41
CA VAL A 3 43.66 -39.20 -34.97
C VAL A 3 43.15 -37.80 -34.59
N PRO A 4 42.24 -37.66 -33.62
CA PRO A 4 40.84 -37.39 -33.87
C PRO A 4 40.39 -36.02 -33.33
N ASN A 5 39.23 -35.55 -33.79
CA ASN A 5 38.49 -34.43 -33.22
C ASN A 5 38.28 -34.65 -31.71
N MET A 6 39.02 -33.91 -30.89
CA MET A 6 38.71 -33.68 -29.48
C MET A 6 37.76 -32.50 -29.42
N ILE A 7 36.51 -32.75 -29.01
CA ILE A 7 35.58 -31.70 -28.56
C ILE A 7 35.83 -31.52 -27.06
N PRO A 8 36.23 -30.33 -26.59
CA PRO A 8 35.91 -29.90 -25.24
C PRO A 8 34.64 -29.06 -25.30
N SER A 9 33.62 -29.54 -24.61
CA SER A 9 32.38 -28.83 -24.33
C SER A 9 32.65 -27.54 -23.55
N GLY A 10 32.81 -26.44 -24.26
CA GLY A 10 32.72 -25.11 -23.71
C GLY A 10 31.31 -24.59 -23.86
N ASN A 11 30.35 -25.11 -23.09
CA ASN A 11 29.04 -24.49 -22.95
C ASN A 11 29.22 -23.12 -22.28
N THR A 12 29.63 -22.12 -23.05
CA THR A 12 29.55 -20.71 -22.67
C THR A 12 28.09 -20.27 -22.78
N HIS A 13 27.20 -20.95 -22.06
CA HIS A 13 25.95 -20.33 -21.67
C HIS A 13 26.30 -19.35 -20.57
N ARG A 14 26.68 -18.13 -20.97
CA ARG A 14 26.64 -16.98 -20.09
C ARG A 14 25.17 -16.83 -19.73
N ILE A 15 24.77 -17.39 -18.59
CA ILE A 15 23.46 -17.12 -18.00
C ILE A 15 23.53 -15.66 -17.58
N ILE A 16 23.17 -14.78 -18.51
CA ILE A 16 22.79 -13.43 -18.17
C ILE A 16 21.47 -13.63 -17.45
N LEU A 17 21.50 -13.57 -16.12
CA LEU A 17 20.32 -13.22 -15.34
C LEU A 17 19.98 -11.79 -15.75
N SER A 18 19.33 -11.67 -16.92
CA SER A 18 18.50 -10.53 -17.22
C SER A 18 17.31 -10.68 -16.29
N SER A 19 17.51 -10.40 -15.00
CA SER A 19 16.42 -9.83 -14.23
C SER A 19 15.97 -8.67 -15.10
N PRO A 20 14.71 -8.64 -15.59
CA PRO A 20 14.22 -7.38 -16.07
C PRO A 20 14.51 -6.41 -14.93
N GLU A 21 15.27 -5.35 -15.21
CA GLU A 21 15.04 -4.11 -14.51
C GLU A 21 13.56 -3.80 -14.80
N GLN A 22 12.65 -4.45 -14.06
CA GLN A 22 11.54 -3.74 -13.50
C GLN A 22 12.25 -2.66 -12.69
N LYS A 23 12.55 -1.56 -13.39
CA LYS A 23 12.49 -0.21 -12.84
C LYS A 23 11.51 -0.34 -11.70
N THR A 24 11.98 -0.16 -10.47
CA THR A 24 11.12 -0.05 -9.31
C THR A 24 10.90 1.45 -9.13
N PRO A 25 10.21 2.16 -10.06
CA PRO A 25 9.92 3.57 -9.83
C PRO A 25 9.05 3.70 -8.58
N ASP A 26 8.38 2.63 -8.17
CA ASP A 26 7.49 2.63 -7.02
C ASP A 26 8.24 2.59 -5.68
N ILE A 27 9.45 2.02 -5.58
CA ILE A 27 10.23 2.06 -4.32
C ILE A 27 10.68 3.49 -4.02
N ASP A 28 11.20 4.19 -5.03
CA ASP A 28 11.59 5.60 -4.89
C ASP A 28 10.39 6.51 -4.58
N ARG A 29 9.18 6.07 -4.95
CA ARG A 29 7.91 6.77 -4.72
C ARG A 29 7.18 6.36 -3.44
N ILE A 30 7.74 5.49 -2.58
CA ILE A 30 7.08 5.08 -1.33
C ILE A 30 6.70 6.30 -0.49
N GLN A 31 7.59 7.30 -0.42
CA GLN A 31 7.33 8.53 0.34
C GLN A 31 6.18 9.34 -0.26
N ASP A 32 6.11 9.44 -1.59
CA ASP A 32 5.03 10.13 -2.29
C ASP A 32 3.69 9.42 -2.06
N ILE A 33 3.65 8.09 -2.19
CA ILE A 33 2.44 7.29 -1.99
C ILE A 33 1.98 7.35 -0.51
N ALA A 34 2.92 7.39 0.44
CA ALA A 34 2.59 7.59 1.86
C ALA A 34 2.03 8.99 2.13
N ALA A 35 2.53 10.02 1.44
CA ALA A 35 1.97 11.35 1.49
C ALA A 35 0.56 11.39 0.87
N ASP A 36 0.34 10.69 -0.25
CA ASP A 36 -0.97 10.54 -0.88
C ASP A 36 -1.97 9.83 0.05
N ALA A 37 -1.56 8.75 0.72
CA ALA A 37 -2.39 8.06 1.73
C ALA A 37 -2.83 9.01 2.85
N THR A 38 -1.88 9.81 3.36
CA THR A 38 -2.13 10.79 4.41
C THR A 38 -3.02 11.93 3.93
N GLY A 39 -2.82 12.38 2.68
CA GLY A 39 -3.66 13.38 2.03
C GLY A 39 -5.09 12.90 1.86
N ALA A 40 -5.28 11.68 1.34
CA ALA A 40 -6.58 11.05 1.17
C ALA A 40 -7.31 10.87 2.51
N LEU A 41 -6.62 10.40 3.56
CA LEU A 41 -7.24 10.28 4.89
C LEU A 41 -7.66 11.65 5.45
N ARG A 42 -6.87 12.70 5.21
CA ARG A 42 -7.24 14.06 5.63
C ARG A 42 -8.47 14.55 4.87
N LEU A 43 -8.55 14.32 3.57
CA LEU A 43 -9.71 14.68 2.76
C LEU A 43 -10.97 13.95 3.24
N ALA A 44 -10.86 12.64 3.50
CA ALA A 44 -11.95 11.86 4.10
C ALA A 44 -12.42 12.48 5.42
N LEU A 45 -11.51 12.77 6.36
CA LEU A 45 -11.89 13.38 7.63
C LEU A 45 -12.48 14.79 7.48
N GLN A 46 -12.16 15.51 6.42
CA GLN A 46 -12.79 16.79 6.10
C GLN A 46 -14.21 16.60 5.56
N SER A 47 -14.45 15.61 4.70
CA SER A 47 -15.80 15.31 4.18
C SER A 47 -16.70 14.65 5.23
N ALA A 48 -16.15 14.15 6.33
CA ALA A 48 -16.93 13.65 7.46
C ALA A 48 -17.88 14.71 8.06
N SER A 49 -17.60 16.02 7.89
CA SER A 49 -18.52 17.08 8.32
C SER A 49 -19.79 17.19 7.47
N ASP A 50 -19.79 16.61 6.28
CA ASP A 50 -20.92 16.61 5.36
C ASP A 50 -21.90 15.46 5.64
N LEU A 51 -21.51 14.51 6.50
CA LEU A 51 -22.36 13.42 6.94
C LEU A 51 -23.54 13.93 7.77
N SER A 52 -24.67 13.24 7.66
CA SER A 52 -25.81 13.51 8.54
C SER A 52 -25.44 13.28 10.01
N GLN A 53 -25.99 14.10 10.91
CA GLN A 53 -25.64 14.06 12.34
C GLN A 53 -25.82 12.68 12.98
N GLY A 54 -26.85 11.92 12.57
CA GLY A 54 -27.08 10.57 13.09
C GLY A 54 -25.96 9.61 12.71
N ILE A 55 -25.54 9.63 11.45
CA ILE A 55 -24.44 8.80 10.94
C ILE A 55 -23.13 9.19 11.61
N ALA A 56 -22.83 10.49 11.67
CA ALA A 56 -21.61 11.01 12.28
C ALA A 56 -21.49 10.60 13.76
N GLU A 57 -22.60 10.58 14.51
CA GLU A 57 -22.62 10.12 15.90
C GLU A 57 -22.40 8.61 16.01
N ASP A 58 -23.00 7.82 15.13
CA ASP A 58 -22.87 6.35 15.12
C ASP A 58 -21.44 5.87 14.85
N ILE A 59 -20.68 6.62 14.03
CA ILE A 59 -19.28 6.33 13.68
C ILE A 59 -18.27 7.24 14.40
N ARG A 60 -18.71 8.02 15.39
CA ARG A 60 -17.86 9.02 16.08
C ARG A 60 -16.59 8.43 16.68
N THR A 61 -16.67 7.19 17.17
CA THR A 61 -15.52 6.51 17.77
C THR A 61 -14.41 6.25 16.75
N GLU A 62 -14.78 5.79 15.56
CA GLU A 62 -13.88 5.53 14.44
C GLU A 62 -13.30 6.84 13.90
N LEU A 63 -14.13 7.88 13.76
CA LEU A 63 -13.66 9.21 13.34
C LEU A 63 -12.57 9.72 14.30
N THR A 64 -12.83 9.67 15.61
CA THR A 64 -11.82 10.09 16.62
C THR A 64 -10.57 9.21 16.58
N ALA A 65 -10.69 7.91 16.32
CA ALA A 65 -9.54 7.01 16.19
C ALA A 65 -8.68 7.37 14.98
N LEU A 66 -9.31 7.61 13.82
CA LEU A 66 -8.65 8.03 12.58
C LEU A 66 -7.98 9.40 12.72
N GLU A 67 -8.64 10.38 13.35
CA GLU A 67 -8.05 11.69 13.66
C GLU A 67 -6.77 11.55 14.49
N ARG A 68 -6.80 10.74 15.55
CA ARG A 68 -5.62 10.49 16.40
C ARG A 68 -4.48 9.84 15.63
N ARG A 69 -4.76 8.96 14.67
CA ARG A 69 -3.74 8.36 13.80
C ARG A 69 -3.13 9.41 12.87
N LEU A 70 -3.96 10.29 12.31
CA LEU A 70 -3.50 11.40 11.47
C LEU A 70 -2.60 12.35 12.26
N GLU A 71 -2.96 12.72 13.48
CA GLU A 71 -2.16 13.57 14.37
C GLU A 71 -0.79 12.95 14.67
N ARG A 72 -0.76 11.62 14.88
CA ARG A 72 0.48 10.87 15.13
C ARG A 72 1.30 10.58 13.88
N ARG A 73 0.81 10.97 12.69
CA ARG A 73 1.41 10.63 11.39
C ARG A 73 1.57 9.11 11.18
N ASP A 74 0.68 8.34 11.81
CA ASP A 74 0.67 6.88 11.75
C ASP A 74 -0.45 6.43 10.81
N THR A 75 -0.40 6.87 9.56
CA THR A 75 -1.45 6.63 8.54
C THR A 75 -1.19 5.39 7.69
N ILE A 76 0.07 4.94 7.66
CA ILE A 76 0.54 3.79 6.90
C ILE A 76 0.83 2.55 7.77
N GLY A 77 0.51 2.61 9.07
CA GLY A 77 0.66 1.48 9.97
C GLY A 77 -0.51 0.49 9.87
N ASP A 78 -0.28 -0.76 10.30
CA ASP A 78 -1.34 -1.79 10.38
C ASP A 78 -2.52 -1.30 11.22
N GLY A 79 -2.24 -0.58 12.30
CA GLY A 79 -3.26 -0.01 13.17
C GLY A 79 -4.15 1.00 12.45
N ALA A 80 -3.60 1.85 11.57
CA ALA A 80 -4.42 2.77 10.80
C ALA A 80 -5.20 2.08 9.70
N ARG A 81 -4.61 1.10 9.00
CA ARG A 81 -5.36 0.30 8.00
C ARG A 81 -6.56 -0.39 8.63
N ALA A 82 -6.38 -1.00 9.80
CA ALA A 82 -7.46 -1.66 10.53
C ALA A 82 -8.59 -0.69 10.92
N GLU A 83 -8.25 0.51 11.39
CA GLU A 83 -9.25 1.54 11.75
C GLU A 83 -9.98 2.07 10.51
N ILE A 84 -9.28 2.26 9.38
CA ILE A 84 -9.89 2.69 8.12
C ILE A 84 -10.84 1.60 7.61
N ALA A 85 -10.41 0.34 7.61
CA ALA A 85 -11.24 -0.80 7.18
C ALA A 85 -12.48 -0.95 8.06
N LEU A 86 -12.33 -0.86 9.38
CA LEU A 86 -13.45 -0.89 10.33
C LEU A 86 -14.45 0.24 10.06
N CYS A 87 -13.96 1.46 9.81
CA CYS A 87 -14.82 2.59 9.49
C CYS A 87 -15.62 2.34 8.19
N ILE A 88 -14.95 1.84 7.13
CA ILE A 88 -15.61 1.46 5.86
C ILE A 88 -16.68 0.39 6.08
N GLU A 89 -16.40 -0.63 6.90
CA GLU A 89 -17.37 -1.68 7.22
C GLU A 89 -18.59 -1.14 7.98
N ARG A 90 -18.38 -0.27 8.98
CA ARG A 90 -19.49 0.36 9.73
C ARG A 90 -20.34 1.25 8.82
N LEU A 91 -19.71 1.98 7.89
CA LEU A 91 -20.43 2.75 6.88
C LEU A 91 -21.29 1.85 5.98
N GLY A 92 -20.93 0.58 5.80
CA GLY A 92 -21.66 -0.42 5.01
C GLY A 92 -23.06 -0.75 5.53
N VAL A 93 -23.37 -0.40 6.78
CA VAL A 93 -24.67 -0.69 7.43
C VAL A 93 -25.73 0.37 7.09
N PHE A 94 -25.31 1.59 6.72
CA PHE A 94 -26.24 2.67 6.41
C PHE A 94 -26.85 2.50 5.02
N LEU A 95 -28.04 3.08 4.84
CA LEU A 95 -28.66 3.16 3.52
C LEU A 95 -27.76 3.95 2.56
N PRO A 96 -27.77 3.64 1.26
CA PRO A 96 -27.00 4.39 0.27
C PRO A 96 -27.36 5.87 0.33
N ASP A 97 -26.35 6.69 0.58
CA ASP A 97 -26.43 8.13 0.66
C ASP A 97 -25.17 8.70 -0.01
N ASP A 98 -25.33 9.72 -0.85
CA ASP A 98 -24.23 10.25 -1.66
C ASP A 98 -23.06 10.74 -0.79
N THR A 99 -23.34 11.33 0.38
CA THR A 99 -22.29 11.81 1.29
C THR A 99 -21.55 10.64 1.95
N VAL A 100 -22.27 9.58 2.28
CA VAL A 100 -21.72 8.34 2.85
C VAL A 100 -20.84 7.63 1.82
N GLU A 101 -21.28 7.54 0.57
CA GLU A 101 -20.50 6.89 -0.49
C GLU A 101 -19.24 7.71 -0.82
N VAL A 102 -19.33 9.05 -0.90
CA VAL A 102 -18.15 9.92 -1.08
C VAL A 102 -17.14 9.71 0.05
N PHE A 103 -17.58 9.79 1.31
CA PHE A 103 -16.70 9.58 2.46
C PHE A 103 -16.08 8.17 2.45
N ARG A 104 -16.87 7.15 2.14
CA ARG A 104 -16.38 5.77 2.03
C ARG A 104 -15.35 5.61 0.92
N ASP A 105 -15.55 6.22 -0.23
CA ASP A 105 -14.62 6.14 -1.35
C ASP A 105 -13.30 6.86 -1.05
N GLU A 106 -13.33 8.00 -0.37
CA GLU A 106 -12.12 8.67 0.10
C GLU A 106 -11.34 7.82 1.11
N LEU A 107 -12.03 7.15 2.03
CA LEU A 107 -11.41 6.18 2.95
C LEU A 107 -10.81 4.99 2.20
N ARG A 108 -11.48 4.47 1.16
CA ARG A 108 -10.94 3.38 0.32
C ARG A 108 -9.67 3.79 -0.42
N VAL A 109 -9.62 5.02 -0.93
CA VAL A 109 -8.41 5.57 -1.56
C VAL A 109 -7.27 5.63 -0.55
N ALA A 110 -7.52 6.15 0.66
CA ALA A 110 -6.52 6.18 1.73
C ALA A 110 -6.02 4.78 2.10
N LEU A 111 -6.93 3.80 2.23
CA LEU A 111 -6.59 2.41 2.52
C LEU A 111 -5.71 1.80 1.43
N ASN A 112 -6.09 1.96 0.17
CA ASN A 112 -5.35 1.41 -0.97
C ASN A 112 -3.92 1.96 -1.03
N HIS A 113 -3.73 3.27 -0.86
CA HIS A 113 -2.40 3.85 -0.80
C HIS A 113 -1.58 3.32 0.38
N SER A 114 -2.21 3.15 1.54
CA SER A 114 -1.57 2.58 2.74
C SER A 114 -1.14 1.12 2.55
N GLU A 115 -1.98 0.29 1.95
CA GLU A 115 -1.68 -1.11 1.59
C GLU A 115 -0.55 -1.18 0.57
N ARG A 116 -0.61 -0.35 -0.47
CA ARG A 116 0.45 -0.28 -1.49
C ARG A 116 1.80 0.08 -0.89
N VAL A 117 1.85 1.01 0.07
CA VAL A 117 3.08 1.35 0.79
C VAL A 117 3.61 0.13 1.57
N ALA A 118 2.73 -0.61 2.25
CA ALA A 118 3.12 -1.81 2.99
C ALA A 118 3.70 -2.88 2.06
N ASP A 119 3.05 -3.14 0.92
CA ASP A 119 3.50 -4.10 -0.09
C ASP A 119 4.87 -3.73 -0.66
N LEU A 120 5.09 -2.45 -0.95
CA LEU A 120 6.37 -1.96 -1.46
C LEU A 120 7.50 -2.09 -0.43
N ILE A 121 7.22 -1.81 0.84
CA ILE A 121 8.19 -2.02 1.92
C ILE A 121 8.53 -3.50 2.08
N ALA A 122 7.53 -4.37 2.05
CA ALA A 122 7.73 -5.82 2.13
C ALA A 122 8.57 -6.34 0.94
N ALA A 123 8.28 -5.86 -0.27
CA ALA A 123 9.04 -6.19 -1.47
C ALA A 123 10.51 -5.71 -1.39
N ASP A 124 10.77 -4.48 -0.90
CA ASP A 124 12.14 -3.99 -0.71
C ASP A 124 12.93 -4.84 0.31
N GLN A 125 12.29 -5.21 1.42
CA GLN A 125 12.90 -6.08 2.44
C GLN A 125 13.22 -7.48 1.89
N GLU A 126 12.33 -8.06 1.06
CA GLU A 126 12.54 -9.33 0.37
C GLU A 126 13.77 -9.26 -0.55
N VAL A 127 13.82 -8.24 -1.41
CA VAL A 127 14.94 -8.04 -2.35
C VAL A 127 16.26 -7.90 -1.59
N ARG A 128 16.27 -7.14 -0.49
CA ARG A 128 17.46 -7.02 0.37
C ARG A 128 17.85 -8.38 0.93
N ARG A 129 16.91 -9.15 1.49
CA ARG A 129 17.20 -10.47 2.09
C ARG A 129 17.83 -11.43 1.08
N LEU A 130 17.28 -11.51 -0.13
CA LEU A 130 17.83 -12.34 -1.21
C LEU A 130 19.25 -11.92 -1.61
N ARG A 131 19.55 -10.61 -1.63
CA ARG A 131 20.91 -10.10 -1.88
C ARG A 131 21.90 -10.46 -0.79
N TRP A 132 21.47 -10.54 0.48
CA TRP A 132 22.33 -10.92 1.60
C TRP A 132 22.61 -12.43 1.65
N LEU A 133 21.64 -13.28 1.26
CA LEU A 133 21.79 -14.74 1.23
C LEU A 133 22.53 -15.26 -0.01
N GLY A 134 22.61 -14.46 -1.08
CA GLY A 134 23.37 -14.77 -2.29
C GLY A 134 24.87 -14.41 -2.24
N LYS A 135 25.37 -13.99 -1.08
CA LYS A 135 26.79 -13.77 -0.78
C LYS A 135 27.29 -14.82 0.20
#